data_AF-A0A3Q3EI98-F1
#
_entry.id   AF-A0A3Q3EI98-F1
#
_cell.length_a   1.000
_cell.length_b   1.000
_cell.length_c   1.000
_cell.angle_alpha   90.00
_cell.angle_beta   90.00
_cell.angle_gamma   90.00
#
_symmetry.space_group_name_H-M   'P 1'
#
loop_
_entity.id
_entity.type
_entity.pdbx_description
1 polymer ?
#
loop_
_entity_poly.entity_id
_entity_poly.type
_entity_poly.pdbx_seq_one_letter_code
_entity_poly.pdbx_strand_id
1 'polypeptide(L)'
;MKLSLVFLLLAPVVSCTEISWPADCSDIYNQNLFRQSGVYYIYPVRSTTESAVEVYCDMDSEGGRWTVFQRRMDGSVNFYRPYDAYKAGFGNAGGEYWLGLENIHQLTSQQNYELLVNVEDFEGNTKFALYSSFKVDSESEGYRLHVTGFNSTGGAGNLHNYSC
;
A
#
# COMPACT_ATOMS: atom_id res chain seq x y z
N MET A 1 23.64 -53.94 34.12
CA MET A 1 22.56 -53.25 33.39
C MET A 1 22.39 -51.85 33.98
N LYS A 2 22.94 -50.81 33.35
CA LYS A 2 22.67 -49.41 33.70
C LYS A 2 21.58 -48.91 32.75
N LEU A 3 20.39 -48.63 33.29
CA LEU A 3 19.29 -48.04 32.55
C LEU A 3 19.52 -46.52 32.50
N SER A 4 20.07 -46.01 31.40
CA SER A 4 20.14 -44.56 31.17
C SER A 4 18.78 -44.07 30.69
N LEU A 5 18.04 -43.39 31.57
CA LEU A 5 16.87 -42.59 31.23
C LEU A 5 17.33 -41.28 30.60
N VAL A 6 17.29 -41.20 29.27
CA VAL A 6 17.45 -39.95 28.54
C VAL A 6 16.13 -39.20 28.63
N PHE A 7 16.06 -38.21 29.51
CA PHE A 7 14.96 -37.24 29.51
C PHE A 7 15.11 -36.36 28.28
N LEU A 8 14.26 -36.59 27.27
CA LEU A 8 14.00 -35.64 26.19
C LEU A 8 13.34 -34.41 26.83
N LEU A 9 14.14 -33.43 27.22
CA LEU A 9 13.63 -32.10 27.53
C LEU A 9 13.07 -31.53 26.24
N LEU A 10 11.74 -31.60 26.08
CA LEU A 10 10.99 -30.77 25.15
C LEU A 10 11.17 -29.33 25.62
N ALA A 11 12.25 -28.69 25.19
CA ALA A 11 12.32 -27.24 25.25
C ALA A 11 11.12 -26.74 24.44
N PRO A 12 10.22 -25.93 25.03
CA PRO A 12 9.22 -25.26 24.20
C PRO A 12 10.02 -24.48 23.17
N VAL A 13 9.81 -24.79 21.90
CA VAL A 13 10.34 -23.97 20.81
C VAL A 13 9.68 -22.63 21.04
N VAL A 14 10.38 -21.71 21.71
CA VAL A 14 10.04 -20.31 21.72
C VAL A 14 10.28 -19.89 20.29
N SER A 15 9.28 -20.13 19.44
CA SER A 15 9.21 -19.46 18.17
C SER A 15 9.10 -18.00 18.55
N CYS A 16 10.18 -17.26 18.38
CA CYS A 16 10.07 -15.81 18.24
C CYS A 16 9.05 -15.60 17.13
N THR A 17 7.81 -15.28 17.50
CA THR A 17 6.90 -14.65 16.56
C THR A 17 7.52 -13.29 16.35
N GLU A 18 8.32 -13.15 15.29
CA GLU A 18 8.73 -11.85 14.79
C GLU A 18 7.48 -10.96 14.78
N ILE A 19 7.54 -9.83 15.47
CA ILE A 19 6.45 -8.85 15.44
C ILE A 19 6.43 -8.34 13.99
N SER A 20 5.60 -8.92 13.13
CA SER A 20 5.45 -8.47 11.76
C SER A 20 4.49 -7.28 11.75
N TRP A 21 5.07 -6.10 11.72
CA TRP A 21 4.32 -4.88 11.48
C TRP A 21 3.68 -4.95 10.08
N PRO A 22 2.39 -4.65 9.93
CA PRO A 22 1.73 -4.73 8.64
C PRO A 22 2.34 -3.69 7.69
N ALA A 23 2.90 -4.13 6.57
CA ALA A 23 3.49 -3.19 5.63
C ALA A 23 2.43 -2.43 4.83
N ASP A 24 1.27 -3.04 4.63
CA ASP A 24 0.19 -2.50 3.82
C ASP A 24 -1.19 -3.00 4.31
N CYS A 25 -2.25 -2.53 3.65
CA CYS A 25 -3.62 -2.90 3.98
C CYS A 25 -3.95 -4.36 3.69
N SER A 26 -3.18 -5.05 2.84
CA SER A 26 -3.32 -6.49 2.61
C SER A 26 -2.86 -7.29 3.82
N ASP A 27 -1.72 -6.92 4.42
CA ASP A 27 -1.28 -7.51 5.69
C ASP A 27 -2.33 -7.30 6.80
N ILE A 28 -2.87 -6.08 6.91
CA ILE A 28 -3.92 -5.74 7.87
C ILE A 28 -5.16 -6.61 7.70
N TYR A 29 -5.61 -6.78 6.45
CA TYR A 29 -6.75 -7.61 6.11
C TYR A 29 -6.50 -9.08 6.45
N ASN A 30 -5.32 -9.60 6.13
CA ASN A 30 -4.95 -11.00 6.40
C ASN A 30 -4.81 -11.30 7.91
N GLN A 31 -4.49 -10.31 8.73
CA GLN A 31 -4.48 -10.45 10.19
C GLN A 31 -5.90 -10.53 10.79
N ASN A 32 -6.89 -9.87 10.19
CA ASN A 32 -8.29 -9.95 10.60
C ASN A 32 -9.24 -9.62 9.44
N LEU A 33 -9.91 -10.64 8.92
CA LEU A 33 -10.81 -10.54 7.75
C LEU A 33 -12.06 -9.69 7.98
N PHE A 34 -12.36 -9.27 9.22
CA PHE A 34 -13.53 -8.46 9.55
C PHE A 34 -13.22 -6.97 9.69
N ARG A 35 -12.02 -6.52 9.31
CA ARG A 35 -11.69 -5.09 9.34
C ARG A 35 -12.45 -4.32 8.26
N GLN A 36 -13.07 -3.22 8.67
CA GLN A 36 -13.78 -2.30 7.79
C GLN A 36 -12.82 -1.30 7.16
N SER A 37 -13.25 -0.67 6.06
CA SER A 37 -12.51 0.46 5.49
C SER A 37 -12.31 1.58 6.50
N GLY A 38 -11.15 2.23 6.47
CA GLY A 38 -10.80 3.27 7.42
C GLY A 38 -9.31 3.62 7.45
N VAL A 39 -8.93 4.50 8.36
CA VAL A 39 -7.54 4.91 8.54
C VAL A 39 -6.81 3.93 9.46
N TYR A 40 -5.65 3.46 9.02
CA TYR A 40 -4.79 2.54 9.76
C TYR A 40 -3.33 2.98 9.68
N TYR A 41 -2.53 2.56 10.66
CA TYR A 41 -1.08 2.61 10.55
C TYR A 41 -0.55 1.40 9.79
N ILE A 42 0.34 1.68 8.84
CA ILE A 42 1.17 0.69 8.14
C ILE A 42 2.65 1.02 8.33
N TYR A 43 3.52 0.07 7.99
CA TYR A 43 4.96 0.16 8.18
C TYR A 43 5.67 -0.21 6.88
N PRO A 44 5.81 0.73 5.92
CA PRO A 44 6.46 0.49 4.64
C PRO A 44 7.88 -0.08 4.75
N VAL A 45 8.55 0.04 5.90
CA VAL A 45 9.79 -0.69 6.18
C VAL A 45 9.55 -1.62 7.37
N ARG A 46 9.29 -2.91 7.09
CA ARG A 46 8.91 -3.93 8.09
C ARG A 46 9.90 -4.11 9.26
N SER A 47 11.16 -3.69 9.09
CA SER A 47 12.21 -3.84 10.11
C SER A 47 12.23 -2.71 11.15
N THR A 48 11.44 -1.65 11.00
CA THR A 48 11.44 -0.50 11.92
C THR A 48 10.06 0.12 12.10
N THR A 49 9.75 0.47 13.34
CA THR A 49 8.56 1.24 13.70
C THR A 49 8.63 2.71 13.27
N GLU A 50 9.83 3.21 12.96
CA GLU A 50 10.03 4.60 12.50
C GLU A 50 9.41 4.85 11.11
N SER A 51 9.09 3.80 10.36
CA SER A 51 8.40 3.89 9.08
C SER A 51 6.88 4.06 9.21
N ALA A 52 6.33 4.08 10.43
CA ALA A 52 4.89 4.14 10.64
C ALA A 52 4.25 5.34 9.92
N VAL A 53 3.23 5.08 9.10
CA VAL A 53 2.46 6.10 8.40
C VAL A 53 0.99 5.73 8.36
N GLU A 54 0.12 6.74 8.41
CA GLU A 54 -1.33 6.55 8.27
C GLU A 54 -1.72 6.44 6.79
N VAL A 55 -2.56 5.45 6.49
CA VAL A 55 -3.17 5.25 5.18
C VAL A 55 -4.65 4.96 5.34
N TYR A 56 -5.43 5.29 4.32
CA TYR A 56 -6.77 4.74 4.18
C TYR A 56 -6.65 3.34 3.59
N CYS A 57 -7.16 2.34 4.31
CA CYS A 57 -7.39 1.02 3.78
C CYS A 57 -8.81 0.93 3.25
N ASP A 58 -8.93 0.68 1.95
CA ASP A 58 -10.19 0.29 1.34
C ASP A 58 -10.28 -1.24 1.35
N MET A 59 -11.13 -1.74 2.23
CA MET A 59 -11.35 -3.17 2.46
C MET A 59 -12.55 -3.72 1.69
N ASP A 60 -13.28 -2.86 0.98
CA ASP A 60 -14.58 -3.20 0.40
C ASP A 60 -14.52 -3.25 -1.14
N SER A 61 -13.88 -2.27 -1.77
CA SER A 61 -13.82 -2.13 -3.22
C SER A 61 -12.97 -3.22 -3.87
N GLU A 62 -13.45 -3.80 -4.96
CA GLU A 62 -12.67 -4.63 -5.89
C GLU A 62 -11.91 -5.79 -5.22
N GLY A 63 -12.50 -6.38 -4.16
CA GLY A 63 -11.89 -7.46 -3.39
C GLY A 63 -11.09 -7.00 -2.15
N GLY A 64 -11.13 -5.71 -1.86
CA GLY A 64 -10.53 -5.05 -0.70
C GLY A 64 -9.00 -5.05 -0.73
N ARG A 65 -8.40 -4.88 0.45
CA ARG A 65 -6.93 -4.92 0.68
C ARG A 65 -6.15 -3.75 0.08
N TRP A 66 -6.83 -2.70 -0.37
CA TRP A 66 -6.20 -1.58 -1.05
C TRP A 66 -5.60 -0.59 -0.06
N THR A 67 -4.30 -0.35 -0.21
CA THR A 67 -3.62 0.80 0.40
C THR A 67 -3.82 2.00 -0.51
N VAL A 68 -4.65 2.94 -0.11
CA VAL A 68 -4.79 4.20 -0.84
C VAL A 68 -3.50 4.99 -0.66
N PHE A 69 -2.90 5.48 -1.74
CA PHE A 69 -1.72 6.35 -1.65
C PHE A 69 -1.97 7.77 -2.18
N GLN A 70 -3.09 7.98 -2.88
CA GLN A 70 -3.55 9.28 -3.35
C GLN A 70 -5.08 9.30 -3.36
N ARG A 71 -5.69 10.35 -2.80
CA ARG A 71 -7.14 10.56 -2.86
C ARG A 71 -7.48 12.02 -3.13
N ARG A 72 -8.36 12.28 -4.11
CA ARG A 72 -9.04 13.56 -4.37
C ARG A 72 -10.55 13.37 -4.24
N MET A 73 -11.25 14.31 -3.62
CA MET A 73 -12.71 14.24 -3.44
C MET A 73 -13.39 15.60 -3.31
N ASP A 74 -12.76 16.60 -2.69
CA ASP A 74 -13.44 17.85 -2.30
C ASP A 74 -12.58 19.11 -2.50
N GLY A 75 -11.32 18.98 -2.91
CA GLY A 75 -10.39 20.09 -3.08
C GLY A 75 -9.89 20.71 -1.78
N SER A 76 -10.08 20.06 -0.63
CA SER A 76 -9.63 20.54 0.68
C SER A 76 -8.11 20.65 0.81
N VAL A 77 -7.35 19.93 -0.03
CA VAL A 77 -5.89 19.93 -0.01
C VAL A 77 -5.32 20.50 -1.30
N ASN A 78 -4.39 21.45 -1.17
CA ASN A 78 -3.62 21.97 -2.30
C ASN A 78 -2.54 20.96 -2.71
N PHE A 79 -2.59 20.50 -3.96
CA PHE A 79 -1.60 19.60 -4.57
C PHE A 79 -0.50 20.36 -5.34
N TYR A 80 -0.63 21.67 -5.57
CA TYR A 80 0.47 22.49 -6.09
C TYR A 80 1.50 22.74 -4.99
N ARG A 81 2.48 21.84 -4.89
CA ARG A 81 3.46 21.75 -3.81
C ARG A 81 4.89 21.55 -4.34
N PRO A 82 5.92 21.95 -3.58
CA PRO A 82 7.31 21.70 -3.95
C PRO A 82 7.65 20.20 -3.90
N TYR A 83 8.78 19.85 -4.52
CA TYR A 83 9.27 18.47 -4.61
C TYR A 83 9.34 17.76 -3.25
N ASP A 84 9.91 18.42 -2.23
CA ASP A 84 10.09 17.82 -0.90
C ASP A 84 8.76 17.39 -0.25
N ALA A 85 7.67 18.10 -0.53
CA ALA A 85 6.34 17.71 -0.06
C ALA A 85 5.83 16.46 -0.79
N TYR A 86 6.07 16.34 -2.10
CA TYR A 86 5.74 15.12 -2.84
C TYR A 86 6.60 13.92 -2.43
N LYS A 87 7.86 14.16 -2.06
CA LYS A 87 8.73 13.14 -1.50
C LYS A 87 8.19 12.63 -0.16
N ALA A 88 7.91 13.53 0.77
CA ALA A 88 7.50 13.20 2.14
C ALA A 88 6.03 12.75 2.27
N GLY A 89 5.13 13.31 1.46
CA GLY A 89 3.69 13.17 1.62
C GLY A 89 3.04 14.42 2.22
N PHE A 90 1.73 14.56 2.02
CA PHE A 90 0.92 15.66 2.55
C PHE A 90 -0.57 15.33 2.56
N GLY A 91 -1.35 16.05 3.36
CA GLY A 91 -2.81 15.86 3.49
C GLY A 91 -3.18 14.99 4.69
N ASN A 92 -4.37 14.39 4.65
CA ASN A 92 -4.88 13.51 5.71
C ASN A 92 -5.43 12.22 5.12
N ALA A 93 -5.03 11.07 5.66
CA ALA A 93 -5.47 9.76 5.17
C ALA A 93 -7.01 9.56 5.21
N GLY A 94 -7.71 10.24 6.12
CA GLY A 94 -9.18 10.24 6.18
C GLY A 94 -9.87 11.14 5.15
N GLY A 95 -9.12 11.91 4.34
CA GLY A 95 -9.62 12.85 3.34
C GLY A 95 -8.75 12.90 2.09
N GLU A 96 -8.43 14.09 1.59
CA GLU A 96 -7.47 14.24 0.48
C GLU A 96 -6.03 14.15 0.97
N TYR A 97 -5.21 13.36 0.25
CA TYR A 97 -3.80 13.24 0.58
C TYR A 97 -2.95 12.61 -0.53
N TRP A 98 -1.65 12.73 -0.34
CA TRP A 98 -0.58 12.07 -1.06
C TRP A 98 0.34 11.39 -0.04
N LEU A 99 0.53 10.07 -0.17
CA LEU A 99 1.29 9.27 0.80
C LEU A 99 2.78 9.63 0.84
N GLY A 100 3.33 10.18 -0.25
CA GLY A 100 4.76 10.46 -0.39
C GLY A 100 5.47 9.45 -1.28
N LEU A 101 6.31 9.95 -2.19
CA LEU A 101 7.05 9.12 -3.13
C LEU A 101 7.99 8.14 -2.41
N GLU A 102 8.58 8.55 -1.28
CA GLU A 102 9.46 7.66 -0.52
C GLU A 102 8.67 6.46 0.04
N ASN A 103 7.52 6.70 0.65
CA ASN A 103 6.66 5.64 1.17
C ASN A 103 6.16 4.71 0.05
N ILE A 104 5.77 5.26 -1.11
CA ILE A 104 5.33 4.47 -2.26
C ILE A 104 6.47 3.61 -2.82
N HIS A 105 7.68 4.17 -2.90
CA HIS A 105 8.88 3.43 -3.30
C HIS A 105 9.16 2.25 -2.35
N GLN A 106 9.16 2.51 -1.03
CA GLN A 106 9.40 1.48 -0.01
C GLN A 106 8.33 0.37 -0.08
N LEU A 107 7.06 0.71 -0.25
CA LEU A 107 5.99 -0.27 -0.45
C LEU A 107 6.25 -1.12 -1.70
N THR A 108 6.34 -0.48 -2.85
CA THR A 108 6.41 -1.18 -4.14
C THR A 108 7.73 -1.89 -4.43
N SER A 109 8.74 -1.71 -3.58
CA SER A 109 10.01 -2.43 -3.65
C SER A 109 10.01 -3.76 -2.89
N GLN A 110 9.02 -4.02 -2.03
CA GLN A 110 8.98 -5.22 -1.19
C GLN A 110 8.48 -6.47 -1.91
N GLN A 111 7.53 -6.31 -2.82
CA GLN A 111 6.90 -7.39 -3.57
C GLN A 111 6.22 -6.83 -4.83
N ASN A 112 5.56 -7.69 -5.59
CA ASN A 112 4.75 -7.24 -6.72
C ASN A 112 3.45 -6.62 -6.21
N TYR A 113 3.18 -5.37 -6.61
CA TYR A 113 1.93 -4.68 -6.36
C TYR A 113 1.15 -4.49 -7.65
N GLU A 114 -0.18 -4.52 -7.54
CA GLU A 114 -1.09 -4.04 -8.56
C GLU A 114 -1.53 -2.60 -8.23
N LEU A 115 -1.98 -1.88 -9.25
CA LEU A 115 -2.48 -0.51 -9.13
C LEU A 115 -3.91 -0.43 -9.62
N LEU A 116 -4.80 0.02 -8.75
CA LEU A 116 -6.17 0.42 -9.07
C LEU A 116 -6.27 1.94 -9.08
N VAL A 117 -6.81 2.50 -10.18
CA VAL A 117 -7.11 3.93 -10.30
C VAL A 117 -8.61 4.08 -10.49
N ASN A 118 -9.29 4.57 -9.47
CA ASN A 118 -10.72 4.87 -9.50
C ASN A 118 -10.94 6.36 -9.79
N VAL A 119 -11.83 6.66 -10.72
CA VAL A 119 -12.24 8.02 -11.09
C VAL A 119 -13.76 8.12 -11.09
N GLU A 120 -14.26 9.25 -10.62
CA GLU A 120 -15.68 9.59 -10.60
C GLU A 120 -15.87 10.94 -11.31
N ASP A 121 -16.88 11.04 -12.17
CA ASP A 121 -17.26 12.31 -12.80
C ASP A 121 -18.28 13.10 -11.95
N PHE A 122 -18.58 14.32 -12.37
CA PHE A 122 -19.51 15.20 -11.64
C PHE A 122 -20.97 14.71 -11.63
N GLU A 123 -21.30 13.72 -12.47
CA GLU A 123 -22.62 13.09 -12.53
C GLU A 123 -22.68 11.82 -11.65
N GLY A 124 -21.57 11.46 -10.99
CA GLY A 124 -21.44 10.30 -10.13
C GLY A 124 -21.12 9.00 -10.87
N ASN A 125 -20.77 9.06 -12.16
CA ASN A 125 -20.36 7.86 -12.89
C ASN A 125 -18.92 7.49 -12.52
N THR A 126 -18.71 6.24 -12.11
CA THR A 126 -17.39 5.73 -11.75
C THR A 126 -16.78 4.88 -12.87
N LYS A 127 -15.46 5.00 -13.03
CA LYS A 127 -14.64 4.15 -13.90
C LYS A 127 -13.35 3.79 -13.18
N PHE A 128 -12.73 2.69 -13.62
CA PHE A 128 -11.45 2.27 -13.08
C PHE A 128 -10.44 1.85 -14.15
N ALA A 129 -9.16 1.90 -13.79
CA ALA A 129 -8.07 1.27 -14.51
C ALA A 129 -7.28 0.39 -13.55
N LEU A 130 -7.04 -0.87 -13.94
CA LEU A 130 -6.26 -1.81 -13.14
C LEU A 130 -4.97 -2.17 -13.91
N TYR A 131 -3.85 -2.18 -13.21
CA TYR A 131 -2.55 -2.61 -13.73
C TYR A 131 -2.03 -3.73 -12.84
N SER A 132 -1.71 -4.89 -13.42
CA SER A 132 -1.23 -6.05 -12.65
C SER A 132 0.19 -5.90 -12.10
N SER A 133 0.91 -4.84 -12.50
CA SER A 133 2.24 -4.53 -11.98
C SER A 133 2.42 -3.03 -11.88
N PHE A 134 2.85 -2.59 -10.70
CA PHE A 134 3.11 -1.21 -10.33
C PHE A 134 4.36 -1.13 -9.45
N LYS A 135 5.31 -0.30 -9.85
CA LYS A 135 6.52 -0.01 -9.07
C LYS A 135 6.97 1.43 -9.26
N VAL A 136 7.51 2.00 -8.19
CA VAL A 136 8.20 3.28 -8.20
C VAL A 136 9.64 3.07 -7.78
N ASP A 137 10.60 3.51 -8.58
CA ASP A 137 12.03 3.42 -8.23
C ASP A 137 12.44 4.44 -7.15
N SER A 138 13.69 4.40 -6.71
CA SER A 138 14.22 5.27 -5.66
C SER A 138 14.35 6.74 -6.11
N GLU A 139 14.61 7.62 -5.15
CA GLU A 139 14.91 9.05 -5.41
C GLU A 139 16.08 9.24 -6.39
N SER A 140 17.13 8.42 -6.28
CA SER A 140 18.31 8.48 -7.15
C SER A 140 17.98 8.21 -8.62
N GLU A 141 16.93 7.43 -8.86
CA GLU A 141 16.39 7.12 -10.19
C GLU A 141 15.21 8.05 -10.57
N GLY A 142 14.98 9.10 -9.76
CA GLY A 142 13.94 10.11 -10.01
C GLY A 142 12.51 9.64 -9.71
N TYR A 143 12.33 8.63 -8.85
CA TYR A 143 11.02 8.01 -8.57
C TYR A 143 10.28 7.56 -9.84
N ARG A 144 11.01 6.92 -10.77
CA ARG A 144 10.46 6.48 -12.05
C ARG A 144 9.31 5.49 -11.86
N LEU A 145 8.19 5.76 -12.53
CA LEU A 145 7.02 4.88 -12.57
C LEU A 145 7.23 3.73 -13.56
N HIS A 146 6.93 2.52 -13.10
CA HIS A 146 6.78 1.32 -13.93
C HIS A 146 5.37 0.77 -13.74
N VAL A 147 4.59 0.71 -14.82
CA VAL A 147 3.26 0.10 -14.82
C VAL A 147 3.09 -0.79 -16.05
N THR A 148 2.61 -2.02 -15.84
CA THR A 148 2.32 -2.96 -16.93
C THR A 148 1.07 -3.78 -16.63
N GLY A 149 0.59 -4.55 -17.62
CA GLY A 149 -0.58 -5.41 -17.44
C GLY A 149 -1.89 -4.65 -17.26
N PHE A 150 -2.09 -3.59 -18.05
CA PHE A 150 -3.34 -2.84 -18.08
C PHE A 150 -4.54 -3.75 -18.39
N ASN A 151 -5.55 -3.70 -17.54
CA ASN A 151 -6.82 -4.37 -17.72
C ASN A 151 -7.89 -3.38 -18.21
N SER A 152 -8.49 -3.71 -19.34
CA SER A 152 -9.49 -2.87 -20.03
C SER A 152 -10.90 -2.94 -19.45
N THR A 153 -11.17 -3.82 -18.47
CA THR A 153 -12.53 -4.05 -17.95
C THR A 153 -13.13 -2.84 -17.22
N GLY A 154 -12.32 -1.91 -16.71
CA GLY A 154 -12.79 -0.78 -15.91
C GLY A 154 -13.17 0.49 -16.67
N GLY A 155 -12.96 0.53 -17.99
CA GLY A 155 -13.48 1.60 -18.85
C GLY A 155 -12.82 2.98 -18.72
N ALA A 156 -11.84 3.19 -17.83
CA ALA A 156 -11.11 4.46 -17.69
C ALA A 156 -10.06 4.71 -18.81
N GLY A 157 -9.85 3.73 -19.70
CA GLY A 157 -8.85 3.80 -20.78
C GLY A 157 -7.41 3.59 -20.27
N ASN A 158 -6.48 3.34 -21.19
CA ASN A 158 -5.07 3.17 -20.86
C ASN A 158 -4.37 4.53 -20.86
N LEU A 159 -3.77 4.92 -19.73
CA LEU A 159 -3.03 6.18 -19.58
C LEU A 159 -1.67 6.18 -20.29
N HIS A 160 -1.17 5.02 -20.73
CA HIS A 160 0.13 4.89 -21.42
C HIS A 160 0.12 5.36 -22.90
N ASN A 161 -1.04 5.74 -23.45
CA ASN A 161 -1.17 6.14 -24.85
C ASN A 161 -1.19 7.67 -25.10
N TYR A 162 -0.89 8.48 -24.09
CA TYR A 162 -0.65 9.92 -24.27
C TYR A 162 0.84 10.23 -24.24
N SER A 163 1.61 9.61 -25.15
CA SER A 163 2.84 10.23 -25.64
C SER A 163 2.45 11.51 -26.39
N CYS A 164 2.82 12.68 -25.84
CA CYS A 164 2.77 13.94 -26.58
C CYS A 164 3.63 13.85 -27.84
#